data_AF-A0A963G9W4-F1
#
_entry.id   AF-A0A963G9W4-F1
#
_cell.length_a   1.000
_cell.length_b   1.000
_cell.length_c   1.000
_cell.angle_alpha   90.00
_cell.angle_beta   90.00
_cell.angle_gamma   90.00
#
_symmetry.space_group_name_H-M   'P 1'
#
loop_
_entity.id
_entity.type
_entity.pdbx_description
1 polymer ?
#
loop_
_entity_poly.entity_id
_entity_poly.type
_entity_poly.pdbx_seq_one_letter_code
_entity_poly.pdbx_strand_id
1 'polypeptide(L)' 'ARPGEALNLQVINITRMPTAGTGAGSFRVEARLSGAIERLRPGMRGVAKLETGARSRFWIWTHEISDWLSYRLWAWLP' A
#
# COMPACT_ATOMS: atom_id res chain seq x y z
N ALA A 1 -12.73 22.12 -3.26
CA ALA A 1 -13.42 20.84 -3.54
C ALA A 1 -14.91 21.00 -3.19
N ARG A 2 -15.82 20.25 -3.82
CA ARG A 2 -17.20 20.12 -3.32
C ARG A 2 -17.19 19.14 -2.14
N PRO A 3 -17.99 19.36 -1.07
CA PRO A 3 -18.15 18.36 -0.02
C PRO A 3 -18.73 17.08 -0.64
N GLY A 4 -18.00 15.96 -0.54
CA GLY A 4 -18.45 14.65 -1.03
C GLY A 4 -17.78 14.14 -2.32
N GLU A 5 -16.88 14.91 -2.95
CA GLU A 5 -16.14 14.44 -4.12
C GLU A 5 -14.89 13.65 -3.69
N ALA A 6 -14.82 12.37 -4.08
CA ALA A 6 -13.66 11.54 -3.81
C ALA A 6 -12.49 11.96 -4.72
N LEU A 7 -11.35 12.24 -4.11
CA LEU A 7 -10.12 12.57 -4.83
C LEU A 7 -9.26 11.33 -4.96
N ASN A 8 -8.80 11.07 -6.19
CA ASN A 8 -7.84 10.01 -6.43
C ASN A 8 -6.49 10.39 -5.85
N LEU A 9 -5.87 9.45 -5.16
CA LEU A 9 -4.57 9.63 -4.53
C LEU A 9 -3.69 8.42 -4.84
N GLN A 10 -2.44 8.69 -5.17
CA GLN A 10 -1.44 7.69 -5.47
C GLN A 10 -0.37 7.73 -4.39
N VAL A 11 -0.14 6.61 -3.72
CA VAL A 11 0.94 6.51 -2.72
C VAL A 11 2.28 6.57 -3.46
N ILE A 12 3.13 7.51 -3.04
CA ILE A 12 4.45 7.72 -3.63
C ILE A 12 5.57 7.19 -2.74
N ASN A 13 5.39 7.23 -1.42
CA ASN A 13 6.42 6.80 -0.49
C ASN A 13 5.81 6.33 0.84
N ILE A 14 6.43 5.31 1.43
CA ILE A 14 6.02 4.74 2.71
C ILE A 14 7.26 4.67 3.59
N THR A 15 7.31 5.55 4.59
CA THR A 15 8.42 5.60 5.54
C THR A 15 7.94 5.10 6.90
N ARG A 16 8.60 4.07 7.42
CA ARG A 16 8.36 3.60 8.79
C ARG A 16 8.80 4.67 9.78
N MET A 17 7.91 5.06 10.68
CA MET A 17 8.22 5.96 11.78
C MET A 17 8.40 5.15 13.06
N PRO A 18 9.54 5.27 13.74
CA PRO A 18 9.70 4.72 15.08
C PRO A 18 8.76 5.49 16.01
N THR A 19 7.66 4.85 16.43
CA THR A 19 6.85 5.38 17.53
C THR A 19 7.60 5.11 18.82
N ALA A 20 8.06 6.15 19.52
CA ALA A 20 8.60 6.02 20.86
C ALA A 20 7.44 5.73 21.83
N GLY A 21 7.30 4.47 22.25
CA GLY A 21 6.35 4.06 23.27
C GLY A 21 5.13 3.30 22.74
N THR A 22 5.02 2.05 23.20
CA THR A 22 3.80 1.23 23.29
C THR A 22 2.87 1.19 22.08
N GLY A 23 3.14 0.23 21.18
CA GLY A 23 2.06 -0.63 20.69
C GLY A 23 2.09 -0.97 19.20
N ALA A 24 2.42 -0.02 18.33
CA ALA A 24 2.58 -0.29 16.90
C ALA A 24 3.41 0.81 16.24
N GLY A 25 4.33 0.43 15.35
CA GLY A 25 5.04 1.38 14.52
C GLY A 25 4.05 2.13 13.63
N SER A 26 4.11 3.46 13.65
CA SER A 26 3.35 4.28 12.71
C SER A 26 4.07 4.32 11.37
N PHE A 27 3.33 4.53 10.29
CA PHE A 27 3.88 4.71 8.96
C PHE A 27 3.47 6.09 8.46
N ARG A 28 4.45 6.88 8.01
CA ARG A 28 4.15 8.06 7.21
C ARG A 28 4.00 7.61 5.77
N VAL A 29 2.79 7.76 5.25
CA VAL A 29 2.47 7.51 3.85
C VAL A 29 2.37 8.86 3.16
N GLU A 30 3.29 9.11 2.24
CA GLU A 30 3.22 10.27 1.36
C GLU A 30 2.46 9.85 0.11
N ALA A 31 1.44 10.64 -0.25
CA ALA A 31 0.60 10.39 -1.40
C ALA A 31 0.50 11.66 -2.25
N ARG A 32 0.51 11.47 -3.57
CA ARG A 32 0.24 12.52 -4.54
C ARG A 32 -1.24 12.47 -4.91
N LEU A 33 -1.92 13.60 -4.72
CA LEU A 33 -3.30 13.74 -5.19
C LEU A 33 -3.31 13.90 -6.72
N SER A 34 -4.17 13.16 -7.39
CA SER A 34 -4.38 13.22 -8.83
C SER A 34 -5.76 13.81 -9.11
N GLY A 35 -5.84 14.94 -9.83
CA GLY A 35 -7.11 15.60 -10.17
C GLY A 35 -7.16 17.07 -9.76
N ALA A 36 -8.34 17.56 -9.34
CA ALA A 36 -8.64 18.98 -9.08
C ALA A 36 -7.90 19.56 -7.84
N ILE A 37 -6.59 19.75 -7.98
CA ILE A 37 -5.69 20.31 -6.97
C ILE A 37 -5.93 21.81 -6.75
N GLU A 38 -6.41 22.54 -7.77
CA GLU A 38 -6.62 24.01 -7.74
C GLU A 38 -7.56 24.48 -6.63
N ARG A 39 -8.34 23.57 -6.05
CA ARG A 39 -9.39 23.89 -5.07
C ARG A 39 -9.10 23.36 -3.67
N LEU A 40 -7.89 22.84 -3.44
CA LEU A 40 -7.35 22.43 -2.13
C LEU A 40 -6.40 23.51 -1.63
N ARG A 41 -6.59 23.95 -0.39
CA ARG A 41 -5.68 24.91 0.26
C ARG A 41 -4.68 24.16 1.15
N PRO A 42 -3.44 24.66 1.29
CA PRO A 42 -2.49 24.13 2.26
C PRO A 42 -3.10 24.12 3.68
N GLY A 43 -2.85 23.04 4.45
CA GLY A 43 -3.37 22.89 5.82
C GLY A 43 -4.72 22.17 5.95
N MET A 44 -5.36 21.79 4.84
CA MET A 44 -6.58 20.99 4.88
C MET A 44 -6.32 19.55 5.36
N ARG A 45 -7.18 19.04 6.26
CA ARG A 45 -7.17 17.65 6.74
C ARG A 45 -8.39 16.91 6.18
N GLY A 46 -8.21 15.63 5.87
CA GLY A 46 -9.28 14.74 5.41
C GLY A 46 -8.95 13.30 5.75
N VAL A 47 -9.93 12.41 5.59
CA VAL A 47 -9.75 10.97 5.74
C VAL A 47 -9.67 10.37 4.34
N ALA A 48 -8.60 9.64 4.08
CA ALA A 48 -8.43 8.89 2.83
C ALA A 48 -8.64 7.40 3.11
N LYS A 49 -9.43 6.74 2.26
CA LYS A 49 -9.53 5.28 2.24
C LYS A 49 -8.64 4.76 1.12
N LEU A 50 -7.72 3.87 1.47
CA LEU A 50 -6.81 3.24 0.53
C LEU A 50 -7.34 1.84 0.23
N GLU A 51 -7.45 1.49 -1.04
CA GLU A 51 -7.65 0.11 -1.46
C GLU A 51 -6.27 -0.54 -1.62
N THR A 52 -5.97 -1.53 -0.78
CA THR A 52 -4.77 -2.34 -0.93
C THR A 52 -5.05 -3.41 -1.99
N GLY A 53 -4.12 -3.60 -2.93
CA GLY A 53 -4.35 -4.45 -4.11
C GLY A 53 -4.89 -5.83 -3.74
N ALA A 54 -6.03 -6.21 -4.32
CA ALA A 54 -6.59 -7.55 -4.15
C ALA A 54 -5.75 -8.54 -4.98
N ARG A 55 -4.92 -9.34 -4.33
CA ARG A 55 -4.32 -10.51 -4.98
C ARG A 55 -5.35 -11.64 -4.98
N SER A 56 -5.43 -12.38 -6.09
CA SER A 56 -6.27 -13.58 -6.16
C SER A 56 -5.90 -14.53 -5.02
N ARG A 57 -6.90 -15.04 -4.29
CA ARG A 57 -6.69 -16.03 -3.22
C ARG A 57 -5.92 -17.25 -3.72
N PHE A 58 -6.17 -17.64 -4.98
CA PHE A 58 -5.45 -18.73 -5.64
C PHE A 58 -3.95 -18.41 -5.79
N TRP A 59 -3.59 -17.16 -6.09
CA TRP A 59 -2.19 -16.74 -6.17
C TRP A 59 -1.47 -16.79 -4.83
N ILE A 60 -2.13 -16.36 -3.75
CA ILE A 60 -1.54 -16.40 -2.39
C ILE A 60 -1.21 -17.85 -2.01
N TRP A 61 -2.10 -18.80 -2.31
CA TRP A 61 -1.88 -20.22 -2.04
C TRP A 61 -0.87 -20.88 -2.97
N THR A 62 -0.92 -20.57 -4.27
CA THR A 62 -0.11 -21.26 -5.28
C THR A 62 1.32 -20.76 -5.31
N HIS A 63 1.56 -19.49 -4.96
CA HIS A 63 2.90 -18.91 -4.96
C HIS A 63 3.86 -19.65 -4.02
N GLU A 64 3.44 -19.97 -2.79
CA GLU A 64 4.30 -20.67 -1.83
C GLU A 64 4.66 -22.10 -2.32
N ILE A 65 3.69 -22.79 -2.94
CA ILE A 65 3.91 -24.12 -3.53
C ILE A 65 4.84 -24.05 -4.74
N SER A 66 4.64 -23.04 -5.60
CA SER A 66 5.48 -22.82 -6.79
C SER A 66 6.93 -22.52 -6.40
N ASP A 67 7.13 -21.67 -5.40
CA ASP A 67 8.46 -21.34 -4.88
C ASP A 67 9.12 -22.59 -4.30
N TRP A 68 8.41 -23.34 -3.46
CA TRP A 68 8.89 -24.63 -2.93
C TRP A 68 9.27 -25.60 -4.04
N LEU A 69 8.44 -25.72 -5.08
CA LEU A 69 8.69 -26.60 -6.20
C LEU A 69 9.94 -26.19 -6.97
N SER A 70 10.14 -24.88 -7.18
CA SER A 70 11.36 -24.35 -7.80
C SER A 70 12.61 -24.74 -7.01
N TYR A 71 12.60 -24.55 -5.68
CA TYR A 71 13.73 -24.95 -4.83
C TYR A 71 13.98 -26.46 -4.86
N ARG A 72 12.93 -27.28 -4.87
CA ARG A 72 13.05 -28.75 -4.91
C ARG A 72 13.56 -29.25 -6.24
N LEU A 73 13.10 -28.66 -7.35
CA LEU A 73 13.59 -28.97 -8.69
C LEU A 73 15.08 -28.61 -8.82
N TRP A 74 15.50 -27.46 -8.29
CA TRP A 74 16.92 -27.10 -8.22
C TRP A 74 17.75 -28.07 -7.38
N ALA A 75 17.20 -28.64 -6.31
CA ALA A 75 17.90 -29.62 -5.49
C ALA A 75 18.04 -31.01 -6.14
N TRP A 76 17.28 -31.28 -7.21
CA TRP A 76 17.27 -32.58 -7.91
C TRP A 76 18.00 -32.54 -9.25
N LEU A 77 18.32 -31.35 -9.76
CA LEU A 77 19.22 -31.18 -10.90
C LEU A 77 20.66 -31.07 -10.37
N PRO A 78 21.57 -32.00 -10.71
CA PRO A 78 22.98 -31.94 -10.30
C PRO A 78 23.73 -30.74 -10.87
#